data_AF-A0A2N2MY60-F1
#
_entry.id   AF-A0A2N2MY60-F1
#
_cell.length_a   1.000
_cell.length_b   1.000
_cell.length_c   1.000
_cell.angle_alpha   90.00
_cell.angle_beta   90.00
_cell.angle_gamma   90.00
#
_symmetry.space_group_name_H-M   'P 1'
#
loop_
_entity.id
_entity.type
_entity.pdbx_description
1 polymer ?
#
loop_
_entity_poly.entity_id
_entity_poly.type
_entity_poly.pdbx_seq_one_letter_code
_entity_poly.pdbx_strand_id
1 'polypeptide(L)'
;MLSTVQPSILKTTLPKETLPFGINRYLTNPYSNNKIAGSEKTEISNLSSFALSMQLTEINYSESSSGMLYRSSDNSLALKANRSVNVNLKMEKIQFDLTMTAESLGLDASVFANKSEPLIIKLQYSQTDLQISSEYLVKKHKTIRTPQEIIQELVKGLTTAMQDPDKRTIMYTLDEEAIQSLVQSDPKLGKLFGELVMLMNAVNLMKEQSLGDHDYVIRLSGKGKPYNEISETTDIQGYAKEYSVNITVLPPKTELTVT
;
A
#
# COMPACT_ATOMS: atom_id res chain seq x y z
N MET A 1 -39.14 38.65 -4.51
CA MET A 1 -39.10 37.31 -5.14
C MET A 1 -37.71 36.74 -4.90
N LEU A 2 -37.56 35.87 -3.90
CA LEU A 2 -36.29 35.28 -3.51
C LEU A 2 -36.23 33.85 -4.04
N SER A 3 -35.20 33.55 -4.83
CA SER A 3 -34.94 32.21 -5.34
C SER A 3 -34.31 31.35 -4.25
N THR A 4 -34.99 30.27 -3.88
CA THR A 4 -34.50 29.22 -3.00
C THR A 4 -33.40 28.43 -3.71
N VAL A 5 -32.15 28.52 -3.25
CA VAL A 5 -31.06 27.64 -3.70
C VAL A 5 -31.01 26.45 -2.75
N GLN A 6 -31.46 25.30 -3.23
CA GLN A 6 -31.28 24.01 -2.55
C GLN A 6 -29.80 23.60 -2.60
N PRO A 7 -29.23 23.05 -1.52
CA PRO A 7 -27.92 22.40 -1.59
C PRO A 7 -28.04 21.09 -2.36
N SER A 8 -27.39 21.04 -3.51
CA SER A 8 -27.24 19.84 -4.33
C SER A 8 -26.49 18.77 -3.53
N ILE A 9 -27.19 17.69 -3.18
CA ILE A 9 -26.58 16.47 -2.66
C ILE A 9 -25.75 15.88 -3.80
N LEU A 10 -24.43 16.08 -3.76
CA LEU A 10 -23.48 15.35 -4.60
C LEU A 10 -23.61 13.85 -4.26
N LYS A 11 -24.45 13.14 -5.01
CA LYS A 11 -24.35 11.68 -5.13
C LYS A 11 -23.11 11.36 -5.94
N THR A 12 -21.95 11.37 -5.29
CA THR A 12 -20.78 10.65 -5.81
C THR A 12 -21.05 9.16 -5.65
N THR A 13 -21.65 8.55 -6.68
CA THR A 13 -21.58 7.10 -6.85
C THR A 13 -20.13 6.73 -7.06
N LEU A 14 -19.50 6.12 -6.05
CA LEU A 14 -18.20 5.47 -6.23
C LEU A 14 -18.31 4.45 -7.39
N PRO A 15 -17.30 4.33 -8.25
CA PRO A 15 -17.26 3.28 -9.26
C PRO A 15 -17.32 1.92 -8.55
N LYS A 16 -18.18 1.05 -9.10
CA LYS A 16 -18.36 -0.33 -8.66
C LYS A 16 -17.06 -1.10 -8.94
N GLU A 17 -16.16 -1.17 -7.96
CA GLU A 17 -15.08 -2.15 -8.01
C GLU A 17 -15.65 -3.53 -7.71
N THR A 18 -15.66 -4.38 -8.73
CA THR A 18 -15.83 -5.82 -8.59
C THR A 18 -14.60 -6.39 -7.89
N LEU A 19 -14.68 -6.53 -6.57
CA LEU A 19 -13.76 -7.36 -5.78
C LEU A 19 -14.10 -8.84 -6.02
N PRO A 20 -13.16 -9.70 -6.46
CA PRO A 20 -13.15 -11.06 -5.99
C PRO A 20 -12.47 -11.09 -4.61
N PHE A 21 -12.81 -12.07 -3.78
CA PHE A 21 -12.28 -12.32 -2.43
C PHE A 21 -13.00 -11.57 -1.30
N GLY A 22 -14.12 -12.15 -0.91
CA GLY A 22 -14.81 -11.83 0.33
C GLY A 22 -13.99 -12.27 1.55
N ILE A 23 -13.86 -11.35 2.50
CA ILE A 23 -13.63 -11.67 3.90
C ILE A 23 -14.62 -10.79 4.68
N ASN A 24 -15.79 -11.36 4.99
CA ASN A 24 -16.69 -10.83 6.02
C ASN A 24 -15.94 -10.87 7.36
N ARG A 25 -15.53 -9.71 7.88
CA ARG A 25 -15.07 -9.60 9.27
C ARG A 25 -15.97 -8.63 10.01
N TYR A 26 -16.80 -9.23 10.85
CA TYR A 26 -17.58 -8.57 11.88
C TYR A 26 -16.65 -7.71 12.76
N LEU A 27 -17.05 -6.46 12.98
CA LEU A 27 -16.45 -5.58 13.98
C LEU A 27 -16.71 -6.18 15.38
N THR A 28 -15.71 -6.83 15.96
CA THR A 28 -15.75 -7.20 17.38
C THR A 28 -14.95 -6.20 18.18
N ASN A 29 -15.66 -5.42 19.00
CA ASN A 29 -15.11 -4.54 20.03
C ASN A 29 -14.33 -5.39 21.07
N PRO A 30 -13.02 -5.21 21.26
CA PRO A 30 -12.32 -5.88 22.34
C PRO A 30 -12.67 -5.17 23.66
N TYR A 31 -13.59 -5.75 24.42
CA TYR A 31 -13.76 -5.47 25.84
C TYR A 31 -12.42 -5.74 26.55
N SER A 32 -11.71 -4.68 26.96
CA SER A 32 -10.58 -4.82 27.88
C SER A 32 -11.12 -5.02 29.30
N ASN A 33 -11.11 -6.26 29.77
CA ASN A 33 -11.28 -6.59 31.18
C ASN A 33 -9.98 -6.27 31.93
N ASN A 34 -9.86 -5.04 32.43
CA ASN A 34 -8.96 -4.73 33.54
C ASN A 34 -9.80 -4.39 34.76
N LYS A 35 -10.04 -5.41 35.60
CA LYS A 35 -10.44 -5.19 37.00
C LYS A 35 -9.26 -4.57 37.72
N ILE A 36 -9.23 -3.24 37.80
CA ILE A 36 -8.41 -2.53 38.79
C ILE A 36 -9.32 -2.27 39.98
N ALA A 37 -9.07 -3.03 41.06
CA ALA A 37 -9.53 -2.68 42.38
C ALA A 37 -8.71 -1.47 42.86
N GLY A 38 -9.37 -0.34 43.08
CA GLY A 38 -8.73 0.88 43.58
C GLY A 38 -9.59 2.09 43.29
N SER A 39 -10.27 2.58 44.32
CA SER A 39 -10.99 3.85 44.31
C SER A 39 -9.99 5.00 44.19
N GLU A 40 -9.63 5.36 42.97
CA GLU A 40 -9.06 6.66 42.65
C GLU A 40 -9.90 7.25 41.53
N LYS A 41 -10.49 8.42 41.77
CA LYS A 41 -11.19 9.21 40.75
C LYS A 41 -10.25 9.30 39.56
N THR A 42 -10.59 8.63 38.47
CA THR A 42 -9.81 8.65 37.24
C THR A 42 -10.01 10.03 36.62
N GLU A 43 -9.25 11.01 37.11
CA GLU A 43 -9.23 12.36 36.55
C GLU A 43 -8.66 12.25 35.14
N ILE A 44 -9.56 12.34 34.15
CA ILE A 44 -9.20 12.46 32.74
C ILE A 44 -8.29 13.69 32.65
N SER A 45 -7.08 13.51 32.15
CA SER A 45 -6.09 14.60 32.05
C SER A 45 -6.71 15.83 31.40
N ASN A 46 -6.35 17.04 31.86
CA ASN A 46 -6.92 18.29 31.32
C ASN A 46 -6.78 18.40 29.80
N LEU A 47 -5.71 17.81 29.23
CA LEU A 47 -5.50 17.73 27.78
C LEU A 47 -6.50 16.79 27.10
N SER A 48 -6.78 15.63 27.69
CA SER A 48 -7.78 14.68 27.19
C SER A 48 -9.20 15.24 27.33
N SER A 49 -9.51 15.92 28.43
CA SER A 49 -10.79 16.62 28.64
C SER A 49 -10.99 17.75 27.63
N PHE A 50 -9.93 18.53 27.36
CA PHE A 50 -9.93 19.55 26.32
C PHE A 50 -10.12 18.93 24.92
N ALA A 51 -9.36 17.88 24.58
CA ALA A 51 -9.48 17.19 23.29
C ALA A 51 -10.87 16.60 23.06
N LEU A 52 -11.50 16.03 24.09
CA LEU A 52 -12.87 15.53 24.04
C LEU A 52 -13.89 16.67 23.90
N SER A 53 -13.70 17.79 24.61
CA SER A 53 -14.58 18.97 24.48
C SER A 53 -14.51 19.61 23.09
N MET A 54 -13.36 19.51 22.42
CA MET A 54 -13.11 19.99 21.06
C MET A 54 -13.29 18.90 20.00
N GLN A 55 -13.89 17.77 20.38
CA GLN A 55 -14.15 16.57 19.55
C GLN A 55 -12.99 16.23 18.61
N LEU A 56 -11.75 16.39 19.09
CA LEU A 56 -10.55 16.09 18.33
C LEU A 56 -10.53 14.59 18.06
N THR A 57 -10.74 14.22 16.81
CA THR A 57 -10.80 12.82 16.38
C THR A 57 -9.65 12.58 15.42
N GLU A 58 -8.79 11.62 15.76
CA GLU A 58 -7.71 11.17 14.88
C GLU A 58 -7.94 9.70 14.51
N ILE A 59 -7.94 9.41 13.22
CA ILE A 59 -8.07 8.07 12.67
C ILE A 59 -6.76 7.76 11.95
N ASN A 60 -6.03 6.79 12.50
CA ASN A 60 -4.84 6.23 11.90
C ASN A 60 -5.14 4.80 11.44
N TYR A 61 -4.98 4.55 10.14
CA TYR A 61 -5.14 3.24 9.55
C TYR A 61 -3.94 2.96 8.65
N SER A 62 -3.33 1.79 8.81
CA SER A 62 -2.24 1.32 7.96
C SER A 62 -2.50 -0.12 7.56
N GLU A 63 -2.42 -0.38 6.26
CA GLU A 63 -2.54 -1.71 5.67
C GLU A 63 -1.30 -1.99 4.84
N SER A 64 -0.80 -3.23 4.93
CA SER A 64 0.22 -3.74 4.02
C SER A 64 -0.18 -5.11 3.50
N SER A 65 0.02 -5.34 2.22
CA SER A 65 -0.17 -6.65 1.58
C SER A 65 0.98 -6.95 0.65
N SER A 66 1.38 -8.23 0.61
CA SER A 66 2.40 -8.72 -0.30
C SER A 66 1.89 -9.97 -1.00
N GLY A 67 2.12 -10.04 -2.30
CA GLY A 67 1.74 -11.15 -3.15
C GLY A 67 2.93 -11.62 -3.98
N MET A 68 3.03 -12.93 -4.17
CA MET A 68 4.01 -13.54 -5.05
C MET A 68 3.31 -14.41 -6.07
N LEU A 69 3.68 -14.28 -7.33
CA LEU A 69 3.19 -15.11 -8.42
C LEU A 69 4.36 -15.87 -9.03
N TYR A 70 4.18 -17.18 -9.15
CA TYR A 70 5.16 -18.12 -9.67
C TYR A 70 4.74 -18.59 -11.06
N ARG A 71 5.73 -18.90 -11.92
CA ARG A 71 5.47 -19.45 -13.25
C ARG A 71 5.00 -20.90 -13.13
N SER A 72 3.94 -21.25 -13.85
CA SER A 72 3.40 -22.61 -13.84
C SER A 72 4.36 -23.68 -14.40
N SER A 73 5.33 -23.30 -15.23
CA SER A 73 6.25 -24.25 -15.87
C SER A 73 7.33 -24.81 -14.95
N ASP A 74 7.81 -24.00 -14.01
CA ASP A 74 9.02 -24.30 -13.23
C ASP A 74 8.97 -23.74 -11.80
N ASN A 75 7.82 -23.21 -11.38
CA ASN A 75 7.61 -22.57 -10.09
C ASN A 75 8.60 -21.43 -9.78
N SER A 76 9.23 -20.84 -10.80
CA SER A 76 10.14 -19.69 -10.63
C SER A 76 9.34 -18.40 -10.37
N LEU A 77 9.87 -17.50 -9.56
CA LEU A 77 9.21 -16.22 -9.26
C LEU A 77 9.04 -15.39 -10.54
N ALA A 78 7.81 -14.95 -10.83
CA ALA A 78 7.47 -14.11 -11.98
C ALA A 78 7.17 -12.67 -11.57
N LEU A 79 6.43 -12.51 -10.48
CA LEU A 79 6.01 -11.22 -9.96
C LEU A 79 6.02 -11.23 -8.44
N LYS A 80 6.56 -10.16 -7.87
CA LYS A 80 6.40 -9.80 -6.46
C LYS A 80 5.68 -8.46 -6.41
N ALA A 81 4.57 -8.39 -5.70
CA ALA A 81 3.79 -7.18 -5.54
C ALA A 81 3.73 -6.83 -4.06
N ASN A 82 4.02 -5.59 -3.72
CA ASN A 82 3.86 -5.05 -2.38
C ASN A 82 2.95 -3.82 -2.47
N ARG A 83 1.96 -3.76 -1.58
CA ARG A 83 1.06 -2.62 -1.46
C ARG A 83 1.06 -2.14 -0.02
N SER A 84 1.23 -0.85 0.18
CA SER A 84 1.10 -0.19 1.47
C SER A 84 0.11 0.96 1.34
N VAL A 85 -0.86 1.01 2.24
CA VAL A 85 -1.84 2.08 2.32
C VAL A 85 -1.80 2.66 3.72
N ASN A 86 -1.50 3.95 3.82
CA ASN A 86 -1.54 4.68 5.08
C ASN A 86 -2.58 5.78 4.98
N VAL A 87 -3.44 5.85 5.99
CA VAL A 87 -4.53 6.82 6.11
C VAL A 87 -4.39 7.49 7.46
N ASN A 88 -4.16 8.80 7.45
CA ASN A 88 -4.21 9.65 8.63
C ASN A 88 -5.29 10.71 8.40
N LEU A 89 -6.34 10.66 9.21
CA LEU A 89 -7.43 11.64 9.18
C LEU A 89 -7.51 12.31 10.54
N LYS A 90 -7.48 13.64 10.55
CA LYS A 90 -7.64 14.45 11.75
C LYS A 90 -8.81 15.39 11.58
N MET A 91 -9.68 15.43 12.58
CA MET A 91 -10.84 16.32 12.61
C MET A 91 -10.83 17.13 13.90
N GLU A 92 -11.05 18.44 13.76
CA GLU A 92 -11.18 19.37 14.87
C GLU A 92 -12.55 20.04 14.79
N LYS A 93 -13.36 19.93 15.85
CA LYS A 93 -14.67 20.60 15.91
C LYS A 93 -14.75 21.49 17.12
N ILE A 94 -14.93 22.77 16.87
CA ILE A 94 -15.01 23.78 17.92
C ILE A 94 -16.41 24.37 17.90
N GLN A 95 -17.14 24.18 19.00
CA GLN A 95 -18.45 24.76 19.20
C GLN A 95 -18.39 25.85 20.27
N PHE A 96 -18.88 27.03 19.93
CA PHE A 96 -19.06 28.16 20.84
C PHE A 96 -20.55 28.43 20.99
N ASP A 97 -21.06 28.20 22.19
CA ASP A 97 -22.42 28.58 22.55
C ASP A 97 -22.34 29.83 23.44
N LEU A 98 -22.75 30.96 22.88
CA LEU A 98 -22.72 32.26 23.55
C LEU A 98 -24.15 32.68 23.84
N THR A 99 -24.44 32.98 25.10
CA THR A 99 -25.69 33.64 25.48
C THR A 99 -25.36 35.04 25.96
N MET A 100 -25.96 36.04 25.33
CA MET A 100 -25.72 37.45 25.63
C MET A 100 -27.04 38.21 25.68
N THR A 101 -27.07 39.31 26.40
CA THR A 101 -28.27 40.15 26.45
C THR A 101 -28.23 41.21 25.35
N ALA A 102 -29.39 41.67 24.89
CA ALA A 102 -29.48 42.73 23.88
C ALA A 102 -28.71 44.00 24.28
N GLU A 103 -28.69 44.34 25.58
CA GLU A 103 -27.97 45.49 26.11
C GLU A 103 -26.45 45.34 25.95
N SER A 104 -25.94 44.11 26.04
CA SER A 104 -24.50 43.82 25.88
C SER A 104 -24.01 43.98 24.44
N LEU A 105 -24.92 43.97 23.47
CA LEU A 105 -24.64 44.18 22.05
C LEU A 105 -25.07 45.56 21.54
N GLY A 106 -25.62 46.42 22.41
CA GLY A 106 -26.17 47.72 22.01
C GLY A 106 -27.36 47.60 21.05
N LEU A 107 -28.08 46.47 21.08
CA LEU A 107 -29.25 46.22 20.24
C LEU A 107 -30.50 46.68 20.97
N ASP A 108 -31.39 47.36 20.25
CA ASP A 108 -32.68 47.79 20.77
C ASP A 108 -33.79 46.76 20.48
N ALA A 109 -34.97 46.97 21.07
CA ALA A 109 -36.12 46.10 20.90
C ALA A 109 -36.70 46.11 19.45
N SER A 110 -36.17 46.93 18.54
CA SER A 110 -36.63 47.01 17.14
C SER A 110 -36.00 45.93 16.25
N VAL A 111 -34.86 45.37 16.66
CA VAL A 111 -34.10 44.34 15.91
C VAL A 111 -34.69 42.94 16.09
N PHE A 112 -35.59 42.75 17.06
CA PHE A 112 -36.21 41.45 17.36
C PHE A 112 -37.56 41.32 16.64
N ALA A 113 -37.73 40.26 15.84
CA ALA A 113 -38.98 39.98 15.13
C ALA A 113 -40.18 39.78 16.07
N ASN A 114 -39.93 39.24 17.27
CA ASN A 114 -40.86 39.20 18.39
C ASN A 114 -40.12 39.70 19.63
N LYS A 115 -40.66 40.71 20.33
CA LYS A 115 -39.99 41.40 21.46
C LYS A 115 -39.77 40.50 22.70
N SER A 116 -40.28 39.26 22.66
CA SER A 116 -40.16 38.29 23.75
C SER A 116 -39.35 37.05 23.37
N GLU A 117 -38.88 36.92 22.13
CA GLU A 117 -38.13 35.75 21.67
C GLU A 117 -36.64 36.09 21.45
N PRO A 118 -35.72 35.17 21.81
CA PRO A 118 -34.30 35.39 21.61
C PRO A 118 -33.93 35.35 20.12
N LEU A 119 -32.99 36.21 19.72
CA LEU A 119 -32.39 36.16 18.39
C LEU A 119 -31.27 35.12 18.39
N ILE A 120 -31.36 34.13 17.50
CA ILE A 120 -30.34 33.08 17.36
C ILE A 120 -29.55 33.32 16.08
N ILE A 121 -28.26 33.59 16.21
CA ILE A 121 -27.31 33.71 15.10
C ILE A 121 -26.47 32.43 15.07
N LYS A 122 -26.51 31.71 13.95
CA LYS A 122 -25.69 30.51 13.72
C LYS A 122 -24.66 30.81 12.63
N LEU A 123 -23.39 30.73 12.99
CA LEU A 123 -22.28 30.89 12.07
C LEU A 123 -21.55 29.55 11.99
N GLN A 124 -21.41 29.03 10.77
CA GLN A 124 -20.67 27.81 10.53
C GLN A 124 -19.54 28.10 9.54
N TYR A 125 -18.32 27.71 9.90
CA TYR A 125 -17.16 27.73 9.02
C TYR A 125 -16.57 26.33 8.98
N SER A 126 -16.29 25.82 7.79
CA SER A 126 -15.61 24.56 7.60
C SER A 126 -14.46 24.70 6.61
N GLN A 127 -13.35 24.04 6.92
CA GLN A 127 -12.20 23.90 6.04
C GLN A 127 -11.77 22.44 6.03
N THR A 128 -11.48 21.93 4.85
CA THR A 128 -11.03 20.55 4.65
C THR A 128 -9.83 20.56 3.71
N ASP A 129 -8.73 19.98 4.17
CA ASP A 129 -7.53 19.77 3.39
C ASP A 129 -7.33 18.26 3.22
N LEU A 130 -7.17 17.81 1.97
CA LEU A 130 -6.96 16.41 1.64
C LEU A 130 -5.75 16.30 0.71
N GLN A 131 -4.72 15.60 1.18
CA GLN A 131 -3.52 15.28 0.43
C GLN A 131 -3.50 13.78 0.17
N ILE A 132 -3.37 13.42 -1.11
CA ILE A 132 -3.23 12.03 -1.56
C ILE A 132 -1.91 11.94 -2.30
N SER A 133 -1.01 11.09 -1.81
CA SER A 133 0.25 10.74 -2.46
C SER A 133 0.19 9.28 -2.88
N SER A 134 0.55 8.99 -4.12
CA SER A 134 0.69 7.63 -4.62
C SER A 134 2.02 7.49 -5.31
N GLU A 135 2.84 6.56 -4.83
CA GLU A 135 4.12 6.21 -5.41
C GLU A 135 4.02 4.80 -6.00
N TYR A 136 4.45 4.69 -7.26
CA TYR A 136 4.47 3.42 -7.99
C TYR A 136 5.87 3.14 -8.50
N LEU A 137 6.47 2.05 -8.01
CA LEU A 137 7.83 1.65 -8.33
C LEU A 137 7.84 0.27 -8.99
N VAL A 138 8.34 0.20 -10.21
CA VAL A 138 8.54 -1.06 -10.93
C VAL A 138 10.04 -1.33 -11.08
N LYS A 139 10.49 -2.44 -10.53
CA LYS A 139 11.87 -2.91 -10.66
C LYS A 139 11.88 -4.24 -11.39
N LYS A 140 12.71 -4.34 -12.44
CA LYS A 140 12.96 -5.60 -13.12
C LYS A 140 14.24 -6.22 -12.58
N HIS A 141 14.12 -7.33 -11.88
CA HIS A 141 15.25 -8.06 -11.33
C HIS A 141 15.74 -9.09 -12.33
N LYS A 142 16.98 -8.91 -12.79
CA LYS A 142 17.68 -9.94 -13.56
C LYS A 142 18.20 -10.98 -12.59
N THR A 143 17.82 -12.24 -12.80
CA THR A 143 18.29 -13.37 -12.00
C THR A 143 19.38 -14.11 -12.76
N ILE A 144 20.25 -14.79 -12.02
CA ILE A 144 21.25 -15.71 -12.57
C ILE A 144 20.69 -17.12 -12.35
N ARG A 145 20.84 -18.01 -13.35
CA ARG A 145 20.47 -19.43 -13.22
C ARG A 145 21.31 -20.11 -12.18
N THR A 146 20.75 -21.15 -11.59
CA THR A 146 21.50 -21.98 -10.65
C THR A 146 22.53 -22.84 -11.38
N PRO A 147 23.66 -23.19 -10.73
CA PRO A 147 24.67 -24.08 -11.32
C PRO A 147 24.07 -25.43 -11.73
N GLN A 148 23.08 -25.92 -10.98
CA GLN A 148 22.37 -27.17 -11.24
C GLN A 148 21.59 -27.13 -12.56
N GLU A 149 20.91 -26.02 -12.86
CA GLU A 149 20.20 -25.83 -14.14
C GLU A 149 21.16 -25.83 -15.32
N ILE A 150 22.32 -25.18 -15.17
CA ILE A 150 23.36 -25.14 -16.22
C ILE A 150 23.93 -26.54 -16.47
N ILE A 151 24.23 -27.29 -15.40
CA ILE A 151 24.73 -28.67 -15.51
C ILE A 151 23.68 -29.58 -16.15
N GLN A 152 22.40 -29.46 -15.79
CA GLN A 152 21.33 -30.24 -16.41
C GLN A 152 21.21 -29.95 -17.91
N GLU A 153 21.35 -28.68 -18.31
CA GLU A 153 21.33 -28.29 -19.72
C GLU A 153 22.54 -28.87 -20.49
N LEU A 154 23.72 -28.90 -19.86
CA LEU A 154 24.90 -29.55 -20.42
C LEU A 154 24.69 -31.06 -20.61
N VAL A 155 24.19 -31.77 -19.58
CA VAL A 155 23.91 -33.21 -19.66
C VAL A 155 22.88 -33.51 -20.73
N LYS A 156 21.84 -32.68 -20.86
CA LYS A 156 20.82 -32.82 -21.90
C LYS A 156 21.44 -32.61 -23.28
N GLY A 157 22.22 -31.55 -23.46
CA GLY A 157 22.92 -31.26 -24.70
C GLY A 157 23.88 -32.38 -25.11
N LEU A 158 24.62 -32.93 -24.15
CA LEU A 158 25.52 -34.06 -24.35
C LEU A 158 24.77 -35.32 -24.77
N THR A 159 23.67 -35.63 -24.09
CA THR A 159 22.82 -36.79 -24.40
C THR A 159 22.27 -36.69 -25.82
N THR A 160 21.78 -35.52 -26.23
CA THR A 160 21.31 -35.26 -27.60
C THR A 160 22.44 -35.40 -28.62
N ALA A 161 23.61 -34.85 -28.33
CA ALA A 161 24.79 -34.94 -29.21
C ALA A 161 25.31 -36.37 -29.37
N MET A 162 25.13 -37.24 -28.36
CA MET A 162 25.50 -38.66 -28.42
C MET A 162 24.47 -39.52 -29.16
N GLN A 163 23.21 -39.10 -29.20
CA GLN A 163 22.15 -39.77 -29.97
C GLN A 163 22.21 -39.44 -31.47
N ASP A 164 22.93 -38.38 -31.84
CA ASP A 164 23.09 -37.97 -33.23
C ASP A 164 24.00 -38.98 -33.99
N PRO A 165 23.49 -39.66 -35.04
CA PRO A 165 24.24 -40.67 -35.79
C PRO A 165 25.46 -40.12 -36.53
N ASP A 166 25.55 -38.80 -36.73
CA ASP A 166 26.58 -38.15 -37.57
C ASP A 166 27.95 -38.01 -36.89
N LYS A 167 28.17 -38.57 -35.70
CA LYS A 167 29.46 -38.54 -34.97
C LYS A 167 30.09 -37.15 -34.82
N ARG A 168 29.26 -36.11 -34.64
CA ARG A 168 29.68 -34.70 -34.54
C ARG A 168 30.62 -34.45 -33.35
N THR A 169 31.61 -33.58 -33.54
CA THR A 169 32.45 -33.07 -32.45
C THR A 169 31.59 -32.19 -31.54
N ILE A 170 31.71 -32.38 -30.23
CA ILE A 170 30.86 -31.69 -29.26
C ILE A 170 31.64 -30.52 -28.67
N MET A 171 31.17 -29.30 -28.88
CA MET A 171 31.72 -28.09 -28.27
C MET A 171 30.73 -27.50 -27.27
N TYR A 172 31.21 -26.71 -26.31
CA TYR A 172 30.34 -25.91 -25.46
C TYR A 172 30.80 -24.45 -25.45
N THR A 173 29.84 -23.56 -25.23
CA THR A 173 30.09 -22.13 -25.02
C THR A 173 29.33 -21.67 -23.78
N LEU A 174 30.00 -20.92 -22.90
CA LEU A 174 29.45 -20.32 -21.69
C LEU A 174 29.34 -18.81 -21.90
N ASP A 175 28.21 -18.22 -21.52
CA ASP A 175 28.16 -16.77 -21.31
C ASP A 175 28.78 -16.36 -19.95
N GLU A 176 29.02 -15.07 -19.78
CA GLU A 176 29.64 -14.52 -18.56
C GLU A 176 28.82 -14.86 -17.31
N GLU A 177 27.48 -14.83 -17.41
CA GLU A 177 26.59 -15.20 -16.31
C GLU A 177 26.66 -16.69 -15.95
N ALA A 178 26.86 -17.57 -16.92
CA ALA A 178 27.04 -19.01 -16.67
C ALA A 178 28.37 -19.27 -15.95
N ILE A 179 29.44 -18.60 -16.37
CA ILE A 179 30.74 -18.66 -15.68
C ILE A 179 30.58 -18.17 -14.25
N GLN A 180 29.92 -17.02 -14.03
CA GLN A 180 29.70 -16.48 -12.71
C GLN A 180 28.93 -17.45 -11.80
N SER A 181 27.86 -18.06 -12.32
CA SER A 181 27.07 -19.07 -11.58
C SER A 181 27.93 -20.28 -11.20
N LEU A 182 28.67 -20.84 -12.15
CA LEU A 182 29.52 -22.02 -11.93
C LEU A 182 30.71 -21.72 -11.00
N VAL A 183 31.31 -20.52 -11.04
CA VAL A 183 32.43 -20.13 -10.17
C VAL A 183 31.98 -19.90 -8.73
N GLN A 184 30.77 -19.36 -8.53
CA GLN A 184 30.18 -19.17 -7.19
C GLN A 184 29.54 -20.47 -6.64
N SER A 185 29.60 -21.57 -7.39
CA SER A 185 28.98 -22.83 -7.01
C SER A 185 29.80 -23.60 -5.96
N ASP A 186 29.13 -24.56 -5.31
CA ASP A 186 29.80 -25.49 -4.41
C ASP A 186 30.94 -26.24 -5.14
N PRO A 187 32.08 -26.52 -4.46
CA PRO A 187 33.21 -27.25 -5.06
C PRO A 187 32.83 -28.60 -5.67
N LYS A 188 31.76 -29.23 -5.18
CA LYS A 188 31.22 -30.49 -5.74
C LYS A 188 30.58 -30.28 -7.12
N LEU A 189 29.84 -29.19 -7.31
CA LEU A 189 29.19 -28.87 -8.59
C LEU A 189 30.23 -28.42 -9.63
N GLY A 190 31.23 -27.65 -9.20
CA GLY A 190 32.37 -27.32 -10.06
C GLY A 190 33.14 -28.56 -10.53
N LYS A 191 33.37 -29.54 -9.65
CA LYS A 191 33.98 -30.84 -10.03
C LYS A 191 33.11 -31.61 -11.02
N LEU A 192 31.81 -31.73 -10.76
CA LEU A 192 30.87 -32.40 -11.66
C LEU A 192 30.86 -31.76 -13.06
N PHE A 193 30.84 -30.43 -13.14
CA PHE A 193 30.93 -29.72 -14.40
C PHE A 193 32.27 -30.02 -15.13
N GLY A 194 33.39 -29.99 -14.40
CA GLY A 194 34.70 -30.35 -14.95
C GLY A 194 34.78 -31.80 -15.47
N GLU A 195 34.18 -32.74 -14.75
CA GLU A 195 34.09 -34.14 -15.16
C GLU A 195 33.26 -34.32 -16.44
N LEU A 196 32.15 -33.57 -16.58
CA LEU A 196 31.35 -33.57 -17.81
C LEU A 196 32.13 -33.03 -19.01
N VAL A 197 32.92 -31.97 -18.81
CA VAL A 197 33.81 -31.43 -19.86
C VAL A 197 34.91 -32.43 -20.22
N MET A 198 35.49 -33.13 -19.25
CA MET A 198 36.45 -34.21 -19.52
C MET A 198 35.82 -35.34 -20.34
N LEU A 199 34.57 -35.71 -20.04
CA LEU A 199 33.84 -36.72 -20.80
C LEU A 199 33.60 -36.27 -22.24
N MET A 200 33.24 -35.01 -22.46
CA MET A 200 33.14 -34.43 -23.81
C MET A 200 34.46 -34.54 -24.58
N ASN A 201 35.58 -34.19 -23.94
CA ASN A 201 36.91 -34.28 -24.56
C ASN A 201 37.27 -35.73 -24.91
N ALA A 202 36.98 -36.69 -24.02
CA ALA A 202 37.20 -38.10 -24.28
C ALA A 202 36.35 -38.60 -25.47
N VAL A 203 35.09 -38.18 -25.55
CA VAL A 203 34.19 -38.49 -26.67
C VAL A 203 34.72 -37.89 -27.98
N ASN A 204 35.24 -36.67 -27.96
CA ASN A 204 35.81 -36.02 -29.14
C ASN A 204 37.10 -36.71 -29.61
N LEU A 205 37.99 -37.09 -28.69
CA LEU A 205 39.20 -37.86 -29.00
C LEU A 205 38.88 -39.22 -29.64
N MET A 206 37.80 -39.87 -29.21
CA MET A 206 37.34 -41.13 -29.84
C MET A 206 36.73 -40.91 -31.23
N LYS A 207 36.33 -39.67 -31.57
CA LYS A 207 35.67 -39.32 -32.84
C LYS A 207 36.63 -38.77 -33.90
N GLU A 208 37.90 -38.55 -33.57
CA GLU A 208 38.94 -37.86 -34.36
C GLU A 208 39.31 -38.50 -35.72
N GLN A 209 38.53 -39.46 -36.23
CA GLN A 209 38.74 -40.12 -37.53
C GLN A 209 37.71 -39.76 -38.63
N SER A 210 36.70 -38.91 -38.37
CA SER A 210 35.77 -38.46 -39.41
C SER A 210 36.02 -37.02 -39.83
N LEU A 211 36.68 -36.84 -40.98
CA LEU A 211 36.78 -35.58 -41.71
C LEU A 211 35.38 -35.05 -42.07
N GLY A 212 34.89 -34.05 -41.36
CA GLY A 212 33.65 -33.37 -41.70
C GLY A 212 33.32 -32.25 -40.72
N ASP A 213 33.03 -31.07 -41.28
CA ASP A 213 32.75 -29.76 -40.64
C ASP A 213 31.41 -29.73 -39.87
N HIS A 214 31.16 -30.72 -39.01
CA HIS A 214 29.89 -30.89 -38.31
C HIS A 214 30.12 -30.80 -36.80
N ASP A 215 30.26 -29.57 -36.31
CA ASP A 215 30.37 -29.29 -34.88
C ASP A 215 28.97 -29.14 -34.25
N TYR A 216 28.73 -29.87 -33.17
CA TYR A 216 27.56 -29.69 -32.32
C TYR A 216 27.92 -28.78 -31.14
N VAL A 217 27.45 -27.54 -31.18
CA VAL A 217 27.74 -26.53 -30.14
C VAL A 217 26.61 -26.48 -29.11
N ILE A 218 26.90 -26.89 -27.88
CA ILE A 218 26.05 -26.71 -26.72
C ILE A 218 26.22 -25.28 -26.21
N ARG A 219 25.18 -24.46 -26.33
CA ARG A 219 25.16 -23.09 -25.80
C ARG A 219 24.54 -23.11 -24.42
N LEU A 220 25.32 -22.77 -23.40
CA LEU A 220 24.87 -22.71 -22.01
C LEU A 220 24.78 -21.25 -21.58
N SER A 221 23.62 -20.86 -21.06
CA SER A 221 23.39 -19.50 -20.57
C SER A 221 23.09 -19.50 -19.09
N GLY A 222 23.76 -18.61 -18.35
CA GLY A 222 23.50 -18.35 -16.95
C GLY A 222 22.39 -17.32 -16.73
N LYS A 223 21.74 -16.82 -17.79
CA LYS A 223 20.65 -15.85 -17.66
C LYS A 223 19.42 -16.51 -17.08
N GLY A 224 19.13 -16.18 -15.83
CA GLY A 224 17.92 -16.59 -15.13
C GLY A 224 16.68 -15.91 -15.71
N LYS A 225 15.51 -16.43 -15.36
CA LYS A 225 14.24 -15.81 -15.76
C LYS A 225 14.00 -14.58 -14.90
N PRO A 226 13.99 -13.36 -15.48
CA PRO A 226 13.83 -12.14 -14.70
C PRO A 226 12.44 -12.10 -14.07
N TYR A 227 12.31 -11.45 -12.91
CA TYR A 227 11.01 -11.20 -12.29
C TYR A 227 10.79 -9.70 -12.10
N ASN A 228 9.53 -9.30 -12.06
CA ASN A 228 9.17 -7.92 -11.78
C ASN A 228 8.83 -7.79 -10.29
N GLU A 229 9.31 -6.72 -9.67
CA GLU A 229 8.87 -6.27 -8.36
C GLU A 229 8.09 -4.97 -8.54
N ILE A 230 6.86 -4.97 -8.08
CA ILE A 230 5.97 -3.81 -8.10
C ILE A 230 5.74 -3.41 -6.65
N SER A 231 6.03 -2.16 -6.33
CA SER A 231 5.70 -1.57 -5.04
C SER A 231 4.78 -0.37 -5.24
N GLU A 232 3.63 -0.42 -4.59
CA GLU A 232 2.65 0.66 -4.54
C GLU A 232 2.56 1.17 -3.10
N THR A 233 2.80 2.45 -2.90
CA THR A 233 2.59 3.13 -1.62
C THR A 233 1.56 4.22 -1.82
N THR A 234 0.49 4.19 -1.04
CA THR A 234 -0.53 5.24 -1.05
C THR A 234 -0.64 5.84 0.34
N ASP A 235 -0.41 7.14 0.44
CA ASP A 235 -0.56 7.91 1.67
C ASP A 235 -1.69 8.91 1.51
N ILE A 236 -2.67 8.83 2.40
CA ILE A 236 -3.83 9.72 2.47
C ILE A 236 -3.73 10.48 3.77
N GLN A 237 -3.65 11.81 3.67
CA GLN A 237 -3.66 12.72 4.81
C GLN A 237 -4.85 13.66 4.66
N GLY A 238 -5.73 13.65 5.65
CA GLY A 238 -6.91 14.49 5.69
C GLY A 238 -6.94 15.31 6.98
N TYR A 239 -7.22 16.60 6.84
CA TYR A 239 -7.46 17.49 7.95
C TYR A 239 -8.80 18.19 7.73
N ALA A 240 -9.68 18.12 8.72
CA ALA A 240 -10.96 18.80 8.72
C ALA A 240 -11.07 19.69 9.95
N LYS A 241 -11.54 20.92 9.74
CA LYS A 241 -11.75 21.91 10.79
C LYS A 241 -13.14 22.49 10.67
N GLU A 242 -13.93 22.33 11.71
CA GLU A 242 -15.28 22.86 11.79
C GLU A 242 -15.38 23.82 12.98
N TYR A 243 -15.89 25.01 12.71
CA TYR A 243 -16.28 25.98 13.72
C TYR A 243 -17.77 26.22 13.64
N SER A 244 -18.44 26.08 14.78
CA SER A 244 -19.85 26.39 14.94
C SER A 244 -19.99 27.41 16.07
N VAL A 245 -20.51 28.60 15.76
CA VAL A 245 -20.83 29.62 16.75
C VAL A 245 -22.32 29.81 16.79
N ASN A 246 -22.93 29.47 17.91
CA ASN A 246 -24.33 29.74 18.21
C ASN A 246 -24.40 30.91 19.19
N ILE A 247 -24.89 32.06 18.72
CA ILE A 247 -25.12 33.23 19.56
C ILE A 247 -26.61 33.33 19.84
N THR A 248 -27.00 33.21 21.10
CA THR A 248 -28.36 33.46 21.59
C THR A 248 -28.38 34.84 22.22
N VAL A 249 -29.06 35.79 21.59
CA VAL A 249 -29.27 37.13 22.14
C VAL A 249 -30.62 37.16 22.84
N LEU A 250 -30.62 37.32 24.16
CA LEU A 250 -31.83 37.51 24.95
C LEU A 250 -32.40 38.91 24.69
N PRO A 251 -33.73 39.06 24.56
CA PRO A 251 -34.36 40.36 24.34
C PRO A 251 -34.07 41.31 25.52
N PRO A 252 -34.08 42.63 25.29
CA PRO A 252 -33.84 43.59 26.36
C PRO A 252 -34.90 43.45 27.44
N LYS A 253 -34.51 43.58 28.70
CA LYS A 253 -35.51 43.65 29.77
C LYS A 253 -36.29 44.94 29.57
N THR A 254 -37.52 44.84 29.08
CA THR A 254 -38.47 45.95 29.15
C THR A 254 -38.59 46.29 30.62
N GLU A 255 -37.95 47.37 31.06
CA GLU A 255 -38.36 48.00 32.30
C GLU A 255 -39.85 48.26 32.12
N LEU A 256 -40.66 47.59 32.93
CA LEU A 256 -42.03 48.01 33.15
C LEU A 256 -41.91 49.41 33.76
N THR A 257 -41.77 50.43 32.91
CA THR A 257 -41.99 51.82 33.27
C THR A 257 -43.47 51.99 33.55
N VAL A 258 -43.79 51.61 34.79
CA VAL A 258 -44.64 52.26 35.79
C VAL A 258 -45.82 53.07 35.26
N THR A 259 -47.03 52.68 35.67
CA THR A 259 -48.14 53.59 36.03
C THR A 259 -49.14 52.84 36.89
#